data_AF-A0A2E2XDK5-F1
#
_entry.id   AF-A0A2E2XDK5-F1
#
_cell.length_a   1.000
_cell.length_b   1.000
_cell.length_c   1.000
_cell.angle_alpha   90.00
_cell.angle_beta   90.00
_cell.angle_gamma   90.00
#
_symmetry.space_group_name_H-M   'P 1'
#
loop_
_entity.id
_entity.type
_entity.pdbx_description
1 polymer ?
#
loop_
_entity_poly.entity_id
_entity_poly.type
_entity_poly.pdbx_seq_one_letter_code
_entity_poly.pdbx_strand_id
1 'polypeptide(L)'
;MNTQRTLWGFLFMMSMSFAHAGDYVTEPERLALKQLAEEMNKLELLIDRAEHNRASHTRFPMNYKALREDWRSVRAAIERHLDKPSRAPRKLPPLHADYTH
;
A
#
# COMPACT_ATOMS: atom_id res chain seq x y z
N MET A 1 -2.02 -35.25 -28.13
CA MET A 1 -3.22 -35.60 -27.33
C MET A 1 -2.74 -36.37 -26.12
N ASN A 2 -3.04 -36.09 -24.86
CA ASN A 2 -3.78 -35.04 -24.16
C ASN A 2 -3.22 -35.06 -22.71
N THR A 3 -2.69 -33.93 -22.20
CA THR A 3 -3.32 -32.98 -21.28
C THR A 3 -3.45 -33.46 -19.82
N GLN A 4 -2.57 -32.92 -18.97
CA GLN A 4 -2.87 -32.25 -17.68
C GLN A 4 -3.95 -32.89 -16.80
N ARG A 5 -3.57 -33.56 -15.70
CA ARG A 5 -4.51 -33.73 -14.56
C ARG A 5 -3.91 -34.17 -13.21
N THR A 6 -2.82 -33.56 -12.74
CA THR A 6 -2.31 -33.88 -11.37
C THR A 6 -1.65 -32.71 -10.64
N LEU A 7 -2.10 -31.46 -10.87
CA LEU A 7 -1.53 -30.29 -10.18
C LEU A 7 -2.59 -29.28 -9.69
N TRP A 8 -3.76 -29.77 -9.26
CA TRP A 8 -4.85 -28.91 -8.73
C TRP A 8 -5.34 -29.32 -7.33
N GLY A 9 -4.62 -30.19 -6.62
CA GLY A 9 -5.00 -30.64 -5.27
C GLY A 9 -4.26 -29.94 -4.12
N PHE A 10 -3.08 -29.36 -4.37
CA PHE A 10 -2.21 -28.85 -3.30
C PHE A 10 -2.36 -27.34 -3.03
N LEU A 11 -3.08 -26.61 -3.89
CA LEU A 11 -3.27 -25.17 -3.78
C LEU A 11 -4.62 -24.77 -3.15
N PHE A 12 -5.23 -25.66 -2.35
CA PHE A 12 -6.50 -25.38 -1.67
C PHE A 12 -6.38 -25.35 -0.13
N MET A 13 -5.16 -25.37 0.42
CA MET A 13 -4.92 -25.39 1.86
C MET A 13 -4.35 -24.06 2.40
N MET A 14 -4.53 -22.96 1.66
CA MET A 14 -4.06 -21.62 2.04
C MET A 14 -5.21 -20.61 2.06
N SER A 15 -6.38 -21.02 2.58
CA SER A 15 -7.58 -20.18 2.68
C SER A 15 -8.17 -20.17 4.10
N MET A 16 -7.32 -20.17 5.13
CA MET A 16 -7.78 -20.03 6.52
C MET A 16 -7.03 -18.91 7.25
N SER A 17 -7.14 -17.70 6.71
CA SER A 17 -6.68 -16.47 7.38
C SER A 17 -7.69 -15.35 7.20
N PHE A 18 -8.87 -15.47 7.81
CA PHE A 18 -9.74 -14.31 8.05
C PHE A 18 -10.44 -14.44 9.40
N ALA A 19 -9.66 -14.23 10.46
CA ALA A 19 -10.22 -13.84 11.75
C ALA A 19 -9.20 -12.95 12.44
N HIS A 20 -9.31 -11.64 12.24
CA HIS A 20 -9.07 -10.59 13.24
C HIS A 20 -9.81 -9.33 12.76
N ALA A 21 -11.10 -9.24 13.12
CA ALA A 21 -11.86 -8.00 13.02
C ALA A 21 -11.31 -7.02 14.07
N GLY A 22 -10.27 -6.29 13.67
CA GLY A 22 -9.65 -5.25 14.44
C GLY A 22 -9.11 -4.22 13.46
N ASP A 23 -9.60 -3.00 13.56
CA ASP A 23 -9.23 -1.86 12.69
C ASP A 23 -7.79 -1.42 13.01
N TYR A 24 -6.83 -2.29 12.66
CA TYR A 24 -5.40 -2.15 12.94
C TYR A 24 -4.62 -2.35 11.65
N VAL A 25 -3.85 -1.34 11.26
CA VAL A 25 -2.80 -1.47 10.23
C VAL A 25 -1.65 -2.24 10.86
N THR A 26 -1.26 -3.37 10.26
CA THR A 26 -0.12 -4.15 10.77
C THR A 26 1.18 -3.36 10.55
N GLU A 27 2.22 -3.54 11.39
CA GLU A 27 3.50 -2.85 11.15
C GLU A 27 4.12 -3.15 9.77
N PRO A 28 4.08 -4.39 9.23
CA PRO A 28 4.51 -4.66 7.86
C PRO A 28 3.71 -3.89 6.80
N GLU A 29 2.39 -3.81 6.94
CA GLU A 29 1.52 -3.04 6.05
C GLU A 29 1.83 -1.53 6.13
N ARG A 30 2.01 -1.00 7.34
CA ARG A 30 2.41 0.40 7.57
C ARG A 30 3.72 0.74 6.86
N LEU A 31 4.72 -0.14 6.94
CA LEU A 31 6.00 0.04 6.25
C LEU A 31 5.84 0.03 4.72
N ALA A 32 5.09 -0.94 4.19
CA ALA A 32 4.84 -1.04 2.76
C ALA A 32 4.08 0.20 2.21
N LEU A 33 3.08 0.68 2.94
CA LEU A 33 2.31 1.87 2.58
C LEU A 33 3.15 3.16 2.66
N LYS A 34 4.04 3.28 3.65
CA LYS A 34 5.01 4.39 3.70
C LYS A 34 5.93 4.38 2.49
N GLN A 35 6.50 3.23 2.17
CA GLN A 35 7.35 3.07 1.00
C GLN A 35 6.58 3.41 -0.28
N LEU A 36 5.33 2.97 -0.42
CA LEU A 36 4.48 3.30 -1.56
C LEU A 36 4.30 4.82 -1.69
N ALA A 37 3.97 5.53 -0.61
CA ALA A 37 3.79 6.98 -0.64
C ALA A 37 5.09 7.72 -1.04
N GLU A 38 6.24 7.26 -0.56
CA GLU A 38 7.55 7.79 -0.96
C GLU A 38 7.87 7.55 -2.43
N GLU A 39 7.65 6.33 -2.93
CA GLU A 39 7.82 6.02 -4.35
C GLU A 39 6.87 6.85 -5.22
N MET A 40 5.64 7.07 -4.77
CA MET A 40 4.69 7.93 -5.46
C MET A 40 5.21 9.36 -5.62
N ASN A 41 5.90 9.91 -4.62
CA ASN A 41 6.55 11.22 -4.73
C ASN A 41 7.63 11.24 -5.81
N LYS A 42 8.44 10.19 -5.89
CA LYS A 42 9.52 10.09 -6.89
C LYS A 42 8.98 10.00 -8.32
N LEU A 43 7.85 9.32 -8.49
CA LEU A 43 7.20 9.12 -9.80
C LEU A 43 6.51 10.39 -10.32
N GLU A 44 6.25 11.40 -9.50
CA GLU A 44 5.66 12.68 -9.97
C GLU A 44 6.55 13.34 -11.04
N LEU A 45 7.88 13.19 -10.95
CA LEU A 45 8.83 13.66 -11.97
C LEU A 45 8.69 12.92 -13.32
N LEU A 46 8.23 11.67 -13.33
CA LEU A 46 7.95 10.95 -14.58
C LEU A 46 6.69 11.48 -15.26
N ILE A 47 5.71 11.93 -14.48
CA ILE A 47 4.50 12.58 -15.01
C ILE A 47 4.89 13.88 -15.72
N ASP A 48 5.77 14.68 -15.11
CA ASP A 48 6.26 15.93 -15.70
C ASP A 48 7.06 15.68 -16.98
N ARG A 49 7.95 14.67 -16.97
CA ARG A 49 8.69 14.25 -18.17
C ARG A 49 7.76 13.75 -19.28
N ALA A 50 6.71 13.00 -18.93
CA ALA A 50 5.74 12.54 -19.91
C ALA A 50 4.94 13.70 -20.51
N GLU A 51 4.56 14.69 -19.70
CA GLU A 51 3.89 15.90 -20.19
C GLU A 51 4.79 16.73 -21.11
N HIS A 52 6.06 16.89 -20.75
CA HIS A 52 7.04 17.61 -21.56
C HIS A 52 7.22 16.96 -22.94
N ASN A 53 7.21 15.63 -23.00
CA ASN A 53 7.36 14.86 -24.23
C ASN A 53 6.02 14.59 -24.95
N ARG A 54 4.92 15.23 -24.54
CA ARG A 54 3.60 14.96 -25.13
C ARG A 54 3.57 15.31 -26.62
N ALA A 55 2.98 14.45 -27.42
CA ALA A 55 2.71 14.75 -28.82
C ALA A 55 1.63 15.85 -28.95
N SER A 56 1.85 16.82 -29.83
CA SER A 56 0.96 17.98 -30.04
C SER A 56 -0.30 17.66 -30.87
N HIS A 57 -0.31 16.54 -31.61
CA HIS A 57 -1.37 16.18 -32.56
C HIS A 57 -1.91 14.78 -32.32
N THR A 58 -2.29 14.46 -31.07
CA THR A 58 -2.95 13.19 -30.77
C THR A 58 -4.47 13.32 -30.86
N ARG A 59 -5.16 12.27 -31.33
CA ARG A 59 -6.63 12.22 -31.36
C ARG A 59 -7.24 12.27 -29.95
N PHE A 60 -6.51 11.74 -28.96
CA PHE A 60 -6.92 11.68 -27.56
C PHE A 60 -5.79 12.26 -26.70
N PRO A 61 -5.79 13.57 -26.43
CA PRO A 61 -4.75 14.18 -25.61
C PRO A 61 -4.87 13.71 -24.16
N MET A 62 -3.73 13.40 -23.54
CA MET A 62 -3.67 13.01 -22.14
C MET A 62 -3.87 14.25 -21.24
N ASN A 63 -4.78 14.16 -20.27
CA ASN A 63 -4.99 15.23 -19.29
C ASN A 63 -4.03 15.07 -18.11
N TYR A 64 -2.79 15.55 -18.26
CA TYR A 64 -1.76 15.50 -17.22
C TYR A 64 -2.11 16.29 -15.95
N LYS A 65 -3.01 17.28 -16.05
CA LYS A 65 -3.52 17.98 -14.87
C LYS A 65 -4.38 17.05 -14.00
N ALA A 66 -5.35 16.37 -14.62
CA ALA A 66 -6.21 15.41 -13.93
C ALA A 66 -5.38 14.24 -13.37
N LEU A 67 -4.43 13.71 -14.15
CA LEU A 67 -3.54 12.64 -13.67
C LEU A 67 -2.77 13.04 -12.40
N ARG A 68 -2.24 14.27 -12.33
CA ARG A 68 -1.53 14.76 -11.13
C ARG A 68 -2.48 14.91 -9.95
N GLU A 69 -3.70 15.36 -10.19
CA GLU A 69 -4.71 15.49 -9.14
C GLU A 69 -5.09 14.13 -8.56
N ASP A 70 -5.37 13.15 -9.43
CA ASP A 70 -5.66 11.78 -9.03
C ASP A 70 -4.48 11.16 -8.26
N TRP A 71 -3.25 11.36 -8.75
CA TRP A 71 -2.03 10.86 -8.11
C TRP A 71 -1.86 11.40 -6.68
N ARG A 72 -2.04 12.72 -6.51
CA ARG A 72 -1.98 13.36 -5.20
C ARG A 72 -3.13 12.91 -4.30
N SER A 73 -4.31 12.70 -4.85
CA SER A 73 -5.48 12.21 -4.11
C SER A 73 -5.24 10.81 -3.54
N VAL A 74 -4.67 9.90 -4.34
CA VAL A 74 -4.28 8.55 -3.90
C VAL A 74 -3.21 8.62 -2.80
N ARG A 75 -2.15 9.41 -3.00
CA ARG A 75 -1.10 9.60 -1.98
C ARG A 75 -1.70 10.13 -0.67
N ALA A 76 -2.52 11.16 -0.75
CA ALA A 76 -3.17 11.75 0.43
C ALA A 76 -4.10 10.77 1.13
N ALA A 77 -4.76 9.85 0.40
CA ALA A 77 -5.56 8.80 1.00
C ALA A 77 -4.71 7.80 1.81
N ILE A 78 -3.52 7.45 1.29
CA ILE A 78 -2.56 6.58 1.97
C ILE A 78 -2.02 7.27 3.24
N GLU A 79 -1.61 8.54 3.13
CA GLU A 79 -1.10 9.33 4.27
C GLU A 79 -2.16 9.44 5.38
N ARG A 80 -3.41 9.80 5.03
CA ARG A 80 -4.52 9.83 6.00
C ARG A 80 -4.77 8.47 6.65
N HIS A 81 -4.55 7.37 5.93
CA HIS A 81 -4.69 6.03 6.49
C HIS A 81 -3.56 5.71 7.48
N LEU A 82 -2.33 6.13 7.17
CA LEU A 82 -1.14 5.96 8.03
C LEU A 82 -1.16 6.82 9.30
N ASP A 83 -1.76 8.01 9.22
CA ASP A 83 -1.89 9.00 10.31
C ASP A 83 -2.93 8.60 11.35
N LYS A 84 -3.84 7.66 11.03
CA LYS A 84 -4.76 7.12 12.03
C LYS A 84 -3.95 6.54 13.18
N PRO A 85 -4.25 6.92 14.44
CA PRO A 85 -3.51 6.42 15.59
C PRO A 85 -3.58 4.89 15.58
N SER A 86 -2.40 4.24 15.62
CA SER A 86 -2.32 2.80 15.75
C SER A 86 -3.02 2.42 17.04
N ARG A 87 -4.16 1.73 16.94
CA ARG A 87 -4.88 1.18 18.09
C ARG A 87 -4.31 -0.18 18.52
N ALA A 88 -3.22 -0.63 17.91
CA ALA A 88 -2.47 -1.76 18.46
C ALA A 88 -1.95 -1.37 19.86
N PRO A 89 -2.02 -2.27 20.85
CA PRO A 89 -1.43 -1.99 22.15
C PRO A 89 0.05 -1.64 21.96
N ARG A 90 0.48 -0.47 22.43
CA ARG A 90 1.91 -0.12 22.46
C ARG A 90 2.62 -1.24 23.21
N LYS A 91 3.68 -1.81 22.62
CA LYS A 91 4.59 -2.69 23.34
C LYS A 91 5.21 -1.87 24.47
N LEU A 92 4.71 -2.05 25.68
CA LEU A 92 5.30 -1.44 26.87
C LEU A 92 6.64 -2.13 27.15
N PRO A 93 7.69 -1.39 27.52
CA PRO A 93 8.92 -2.02 28.02
C PRO A 93 8.58 -2.87 29.26
N PRO A 94 9.32 -3.97 29.51
CA PRO A 94 9.09 -4.80 30.69
C PRO A 94 9.22 -3.95 31.95
N LEU A 95 8.30 -4.15 32.91
CA LEU A 95 8.33 -3.47 34.20
C LEU A 95 9.61 -3.90 34.95
N HIS A 96 10.48 -2.94 35.26
CA HIS A 96 11.75 -3.16 35.99
C HIS A 96 11.58 -3.17 37.52
N ALA A 97 10.37 -2.97 38.03
CA ALA A 97 10.14 -2.87 39.47
C ALA A 97 10.14 -4.27 40.11
N ASP A 98 11.08 -4.47 41.03
CA ASP A 98 11.10 -5.63 41.92
C ASP A 98 10.07 -5.37 43.04
N TYR A 99 8.90 -6.01 42.97
CA TYR A 99 7.78 -5.76 43.88
C TYR A 99 7.83 -6.61 45.16
N THR A 100 8.94 -7.30 45.42
CA THR A 100 9.14 -8.04 46.66
C THR A 100 9.78 -7.12 47.71
N HIS A 101 8.94 -6.63 48.61
CA HIS A 101 9.33 -6.14 49.95
C HIS A 101 8.93 -7.17 50.99
#